data_AF-A0A2A2LMV6-F1
#
_entry.id   AF-A0A2A2LMV6-F1
#
_cell.length_a   1.000
_cell.length_b   1.000
_cell.length_c   1.000
_cell.angle_alpha   90.00
_cell.angle_beta   90.00
_cell.angle_gamma   90.00
#
_symmetry.space_group_name_H-M   'P 1'
#
loop_
_entity.id
_entity.type
_entity.pdbx_description
1 polymer ?
#
loop_
_entity_poly.entity_id
_entity_poly.type
_entity_poly.pdbx_seq_one_letter_code
_entity_poly.pdbx_strand_id
1 'polypeptide(L)'
;MGDEVRRDWWKKEKEEWEAYWKVRDLDSRGTIFPRMKYYVHKWWDAPSTWFRERVVEPLHEKNRLPYYHFKYARVPEIDQCGVNDFGCIHEAREQFRKDKFVDGYILQILKMRYDRCMVYNFPNPAPCAQTVEDLEEADLNFFIKYGELGSEGDVKDAYMKQKHRLIWERRNPEIMEERAQKYAEHKEQLKNGQFDHSFWKKGLFYMDKKNYEAPYEFHLQKALFEGDKPLSKDWEYYKKVSEDPEFDKEQGKTSNVRMW
;
A
#
# COMPACT_ATOMS: atom_id res chain seq x y z
N MET A 1 5.19 -10.13 23.93
CA MET A 1 3.91 -10.22 24.68
C MET A 1 4.13 -11.21 25.81
N GLY A 2 4.15 -10.75 27.06
CA GLY A 2 4.33 -11.63 28.22
C GLY A 2 3.24 -12.69 28.31
N ASP A 3 3.52 -13.82 28.96
CA ASP A 3 2.58 -14.95 29.02
C ASP A 3 1.28 -14.61 29.77
N GLU A 4 1.31 -13.60 30.64
CA GLU A 4 0.11 -13.06 31.31
C GLU A 4 -0.84 -12.34 30.35
N VAL A 5 -0.32 -11.39 29.55
CA VAL A 5 -1.10 -10.67 28.53
C VAL A 5 -1.76 -11.63 27.55
N ARG A 6 -1.07 -12.73 27.21
CA ARG A 6 -1.63 -13.75 26.34
C ARG A 6 -2.79 -14.49 27.00
N ARG A 7 -2.64 -14.93 28.25
CA ARG A 7 -3.72 -15.62 28.98
C ARG A 7 -4.97 -14.76 29.10
N ASP A 8 -4.82 -13.47 29.30
CA ASP A 8 -5.96 -12.56 29.36
C ASP A 8 -6.61 -12.34 27.99
N TRP A 9 -5.81 -12.26 26.92
CA TRP A 9 -6.34 -12.22 25.55
C TRP A 9 -7.17 -13.48 25.23
N TRP A 10 -6.70 -14.66 25.62
CA TRP A 10 -7.42 -15.92 25.45
C TRP A 10 -8.76 -15.97 26.19
N LYS A 11 -8.81 -15.47 27.43
CA LYS A 11 -10.08 -15.38 28.19
C LYS A 11 -11.06 -14.49 27.45
N LYS A 12 -10.58 -13.33 26.99
CA LYS A 12 -11.41 -12.38 26.25
C LYS A 12 -11.94 -12.98 24.94
N GLU A 13 -11.11 -13.67 24.17
CA GLU A 13 -11.53 -14.36 22.94
C GLU A 13 -12.61 -15.41 23.24
N LYS A 14 -12.48 -16.16 24.34
CA LYS A 14 -13.48 -17.14 24.77
C LYS A 14 -14.80 -16.50 25.18
N GLU A 15 -14.76 -15.40 25.93
CA GLU A 15 -15.94 -14.63 26.30
C GLU A 15 -16.67 -14.06 25.08
N GLU A 16 -15.91 -13.49 24.13
CA GLU A 16 -16.44 -12.99 22.86
C GLU A 16 -17.07 -14.12 22.03
N TRP A 17 -16.45 -15.31 22.01
CA TRP A 17 -16.97 -16.49 21.31
C TRP A 17 -18.26 -17.04 21.93
N GLU A 18 -18.31 -17.13 23.25
CA GLU A 18 -19.53 -17.54 23.96
C GLU A 18 -20.66 -16.52 23.77
N ALA A 19 -20.34 -15.22 23.78
CA ALA A 19 -21.30 -14.17 23.47
C ALA A 19 -21.82 -14.28 22.03
N TYR A 20 -20.95 -14.55 21.05
CA TYR A 20 -21.33 -14.79 19.66
C TYR A 20 -22.35 -15.94 19.54
N TRP A 21 -22.09 -17.08 20.19
CA TRP A 21 -22.99 -18.22 20.16
C TRP A 21 -24.31 -17.97 20.89
N LYS A 22 -24.32 -17.14 21.95
CA LYS A 22 -25.55 -16.69 22.61
C LYS A 22 -26.41 -15.84 21.68
N VAL A 23 -25.82 -14.86 21.01
CA VAL A 23 -26.53 -14.02 20.02
C VAL A 23 -27.09 -14.88 18.90
N ARG A 24 -26.28 -15.79 18.36
CA ARG A 24 -26.70 -16.68 17.27
C ARG A 24 -27.81 -17.67 17.68
N ASP A 25 -27.80 -18.14 18.93
CA ASP A 25 -28.90 -18.95 19.45
C ASP A 25 -30.21 -18.16 19.50
N LEU A 26 -30.17 -16.92 20.00
CA LEU A 26 -31.32 -16.02 20.06
C LEU A 26 -31.88 -15.73 18.65
N ASP A 27 -31.03 -15.38 17.70
CA ASP A 27 -31.41 -15.09 16.30
C ASP A 27 -32.02 -16.30 15.58
N SER A 28 -31.64 -17.52 15.98
CA SER A 28 -32.11 -18.75 15.35
C SER A 28 -33.52 -19.17 15.80
N ARG A 29 -34.08 -18.56 16.84
CA ARG A 29 -35.40 -18.91 17.39
C ARG A 29 -36.50 -18.32 16.51
N GLY A 30 -37.51 -19.13 16.18
CA GLY A 30 -38.73 -18.69 15.49
C GLY A 30 -39.00 -19.36 14.14
N THR A 31 -37.98 -19.63 13.33
CA THR A 31 -38.13 -20.28 12.02
C THR A 31 -37.24 -21.52 11.89
N ILE A 32 -37.71 -22.54 11.14
CA ILE A 32 -37.02 -23.84 11.04
C ILE A 32 -35.66 -23.71 10.34
N PHE A 33 -35.55 -22.86 9.32
CA PHE A 33 -34.35 -22.76 8.49
C PHE A 33 -33.13 -22.15 9.22
N PRO A 34 -33.21 -20.98 9.89
CA PRO A 34 -32.13 -20.46 10.73
C PRO A 34 -31.75 -21.40 11.88
N ARG A 35 -32.74 -22.10 12.45
CA ARG A 35 -32.49 -23.07 13.53
C ARG A 35 -31.68 -24.28 13.06
N MET A 36 -32.04 -24.84 11.90
CA MET A 36 -31.27 -25.89 11.26
C MET A 36 -29.84 -25.42 10.93
N LYS A 37 -29.70 -24.22 10.35
CA LYS A 37 -28.39 -23.62 10.06
C LYS A 37 -27.55 -23.44 11.33
N TYR A 38 -28.14 -23.01 12.44
CA TYR A 38 -27.46 -22.91 13.74
C TYR A 38 -26.86 -24.25 14.17
N TYR A 39 -27.65 -25.32 14.15
CA TYR A 39 -27.19 -26.65 14.57
C TYR A 39 -26.12 -27.21 13.64
N VAL A 40 -26.24 -27.02 12.32
CA VAL A 40 -25.22 -27.44 11.35
C VAL A 40 -23.88 -26.73 11.61
N HIS A 41 -23.91 -25.40 11.80
CA HIS A 41 -22.69 -24.66 12.13
C HIS A 41 -22.09 -25.11 13.47
N LYS A 42 -22.93 -25.31 14.50
CA LYS A 42 -22.47 -25.75 15.83
C LYS A 42 -21.89 -27.16 15.79
N TRP A 43 -22.46 -28.04 14.97
CA TRP A 43 -21.99 -29.41 14.79
C TRP A 43 -20.60 -29.46 14.15
N TRP A 44 -20.26 -28.50 13.29
CA TRP A 44 -18.91 -28.39 12.71
C TRP A 44 -17.93 -27.66 13.63
N ASP A 45 -18.39 -26.61 14.31
CA ASP A 45 -17.53 -25.76 15.13
C ASP A 45 -17.14 -26.44 16.46
N ALA A 46 -18.10 -27.04 17.18
CA ALA A 46 -17.84 -27.66 18.48
C ALA A 46 -16.70 -28.69 18.48
N PRO A 47 -16.62 -29.66 17.53
CA PRO A 47 -15.48 -30.57 17.47
C PRO A 47 -14.16 -29.86 17.08
N SER A 48 -14.23 -28.81 16.25
CA SER A 48 -13.05 -28.00 15.88
C SER A 48 -12.50 -27.22 17.08
N THR A 49 -13.36 -26.55 17.85
CA THR A 49 -12.99 -25.84 19.08
C THR A 49 -12.41 -26.82 20.10
N TRP A 50 -13.04 -27.98 20.28
CA TRP A 50 -12.53 -29.03 21.16
C TRP A 50 -11.12 -29.48 20.75
N PHE A 51 -10.88 -29.70 19.46
CA PHE A 51 -9.57 -30.12 18.96
C PHE A 51 -8.50 -29.04 19.16
N ARG A 52 -8.83 -27.77 18.89
CA ARG A 52 -7.95 -26.61 19.15
C ARG A 52 -7.54 -26.54 20.62
N GLU A 53 -8.53 -26.53 21.53
CA GLU A 53 -8.29 -26.37 22.99
C GLU A 53 -7.61 -27.60 23.62
N ARG A 54 -7.98 -28.82 23.20
CA ARG A 54 -7.50 -30.05 23.87
C ARG A 54 -6.21 -30.62 23.29
N VAL A 55 -5.94 -30.41 22.01
CA VAL A 55 -4.81 -31.03 21.31
C VAL A 55 -3.80 -29.99 20.87
N VAL A 56 -4.22 -28.98 20.12
CA VAL A 56 -3.30 -28.04 19.44
C VAL A 56 -2.65 -27.09 20.45
N GLU A 57 -3.44 -26.45 21.30
CA GLU A 57 -2.93 -25.44 22.25
C GLU A 57 -1.92 -26.03 23.26
N PRO A 58 -2.19 -27.17 23.94
CA PRO A 58 -1.21 -27.77 24.84
C PRO A 58 0.07 -28.23 24.14
N LEU A 59 -0.03 -28.69 22.89
CA LEU A 59 1.14 -29.05 22.09
C LEU A 59 1.98 -27.81 21.75
N HIS A 60 1.32 -26.71 21.36
CA HIS A 60 1.98 -25.46 21.02
C HIS A 60 2.62 -24.81 22.24
N GLU A 61 1.99 -24.88 23.41
CA GLU A 61 2.57 -24.37 24.67
C GLU A 61 3.82 -25.14 25.08
N LYS A 62 3.82 -26.47 24.94
CA LYS A 62 4.98 -27.31 25.28
C LYS A 62 6.17 -27.11 24.34
N ASN A 63 5.91 -26.93 23.04
CA ASN A 63 6.95 -26.94 21.99
C ASN A 63 7.21 -25.55 21.40
N ARG A 64 6.97 -24.48 22.15
CA ARG A 64 7.07 -23.12 21.60
C ARG A 64 8.52 -22.66 21.46
N LEU A 65 8.91 -22.32 20.24
CA LEU A 65 10.19 -21.68 19.97
C LEU A 65 10.04 -20.15 20.03
N PRO A 66 10.89 -19.42 20.78
CA PRO A 66 10.87 -17.97 20.75
C PRO A 66 11.38 -17.48 19.39
N TYR A 67 10.62 -16.60 18.74
CA TYR A 67 11.05 -15.88 17.56
C TYR A 67 11.17 -14.39 17.87
N TYR A 68 12.17 -13.75 17.29
CA TYR A 68 12.43 -12.32 17.47
C TYR A 68 12.35 -11.61 16.14
N HIS A 69 11.89 -10.36 16.18
CA HIS A 69 11.96 -9.50 15.01
C HIS A 69 13.39 -8.99 14.86
N PHE A 70 13.99 -9.19 13.69
CA PHE A 70 15.29 -8.65 13.37
C PHE A 70 15.24 -7.12 13.36
N LYS A 71 16.19 -6.49 14.07
CA LYS A 71 16.35 -5.04 14.09
C LYS A 71 17.62 -4.68 13.33
N TYR A 72 17.47 -4.03 12.18
CA TYR A 72 18.59 -3.50 11.43
C TYR A 72 18.97 -2.13 12.00
N ALA A 73 20.25 -1.91 12.27
CA ALA A 73 20.76 -0.58 12.56
C ALA A 73 20.69 0.29 11.30
N ARG A 74 20.53 1.60 11.46
CA ARG A 74 20.59 2.52 10.33
C ARG A 74 22.03 2.66 9.85
N VAL A 75 22.19 2.68 8.53
CA VAL A 75 23.43 2.92 7.81
C VAL A 75 23.45 4.38 7.35
N PRO A 76 24.61 5.03 7.17
CA PRO A 76 24.69 6.32 6.48
C PRO A 76 23.96 6.29 5.12
N GLU A 77 23.35 7.42 4.78
CA GLU A 77 22.64 7.58 3.51
C GLU A 77 23.62 7.90 2.36
N ILE A 78 23.13 7.83 1.12
CA ILE A 78 23.96 7.96 -0.09
C ILE A 78 24.60 9.35 -0.25
N ASP A 79 24.04 10.37 0.39
CA ASP A 79 24.54 11.74 0.39
C ASP A 79 25.77 11.93 1.29
N GLN A 80 25.94 11.07 2.30
CA GLN A 80 27.08 11.07 3.22
C GLN A 80 28.25 10.23 2.71
N CYS A 81 27.98 9.28 1.81
CA CYS A 81 29.01 8.41 1.25
C CYS A 81 29.96 9.16 0.31
N GLY A 82 31.25 8.80 0.37
CA GLY A 82 32.23 9.23 -0.64
C GLY A 82 31.93 8.63 -2.01
N VAL A 83 32.22 9.37 -3.09
CA VAL A 83 31.91 8.95 -4.49
C VAL A 83 32.52 7.59 -4.85
N ASN A 84 33.71 7.29 -4.32
CA ASN A 84 34.47 6.07 -4.59
C ASN A 84 34.41 5.03 -3.45
N ASP A 85 33.62 5.29 -2.39
CA ASP A 85 33.46 4.33 -1.29
C ASP A 85 32.37 3.31 -1.64
N PHE A 86 32.79 2.22 -2.29
CA PHE A 86 31.88 1.16 -2.69
C PHE A 86 31.24 0.43 -1.51
N GLY A 87 31.90 0.39 -0.35
CA GLY A 87 31.36 -0.23 0.86
C GLY A 87 30.16 0.55 1.39
N CYS A 88 30.34 1.85 1.61
CA CYS A 88 29.26 2.74 2.05
C CYS A 88 28.08 2.74 1.07
N ILE A 89 28.36 2.82 -0.24
CA ILE A 89 27.32 2.80 -1.28
C ILE A 89 26.54 1.48 -1.27
N HIS A 90 27.23 0.36 -1.07
CA HIS A 90 26.60 -0.96 -1.02
C HIS A 90 25.67 -1.10 0.20
N GLU A 91 26.12 -0.68 1.38
CA GLU A 91 25.29 -0.73 2.59
C GLU A 91 24.07 0.20 2.47
N ALA A 92 24.25 1.41 1.95
CA ALA A 92 23.16 2.35 1.69
C ALA A 92 22.14 1.78 0.69
N ARG A 93 22.61 1.06 -0.34
CA ARG A 93 21.76 0.32 -1.29
C ARG A 93 20.92 -0.75 -0.65
N GLU A 94 21.51 -1.57 0.22
CA GLU A 94 20.78 -2.60 0.93
C GLU A 94 19.75 -2.01 1.91
N GLN A 95 20.08 -0.89 2.57
CA GLN A 95 19.12 -0.16 3.40
C GLN A 95 17.94 0.36 2.57
N PHE A 96 18.21 0.99 1.43
CA PHE A 96 17.17 1.52 0.53
C PHE A 96 16.26 0.42 -0.01
N ARG A 97 16.81 -0.74 -0.39
CA ARG A 97 16.01 -1.89 -0.83
C ARG A 97 15.06 -2.35 0.26
N LYS A 98 15.55 -2.53 1.49
CA LYS A 98 14.72 -2.89 2.66
C LYS A 98 13.64 -1.85 2.93
N ASP A 99 13.97 -0.57 2.90
CA ASP A 99 13.01 0.51 3.10
C ASP A 99 11.93 0.51 2.01
N LYS A 100 12.28 0.20 0.74
CA LYS A 100 11.31 0.01 -0.34
C LYS A 100 10.35 -1.16 -0.09
N PHE A 101 10.83 -2.29 0.44
CA PHE A 101 9.96 -3.40 0.84
C PHE A 101 8.99 -2.98 1.94
N VAL A 102 9.49 -2.30 2.98
CA VAL A 102 8.67 -1.82 4.09
C VAL A 102 7.59 -0.85 3.60
N ASP A 103 7.95 0.11 2.75
CA ASP A 103 7.00 1.07 2.16
C ASP A 103 5.92 0.36 1.32
N GLY A 104 6.29 -0.70 0.59
CA GLY A 104 5.33 -1.53 -0.15
C GLY A 104 4.33 -2.25 0.77
N TYR A 105 4.78 -2.78 1.91
CA TYR A 105 3.89 -3.38 2.90
C TYR A 105 3.01 -2.35 3.61
N ILE A 106 3.49 -1.12 3.81
CA ILE A 106 2.67 -0.02 4.34
C ILE A 106 1.49 0.25 3.40
N LEU A 107 1.71 0.35 2.09
CA LEU A 107 0.65 0.50 1.10
C LEU A 107 -0.35 -0.66 1.14
N GLN A 108 0.14 -1.89 1.26
CA GLN A 108 -0.73 -3.06 1.36
C GLN A 108 -1.64 -2.99 2.60
N ILE A 109 -1.11 -2.54 3.74
CA ILE A 109 -1.88 -2.36 4.98
C ILE A 109 -2.95 -1.27 4.80
N LEU A 110 -2.59 -0.13 4.21
CA LEU A 110 -3.54 0.95 3.95
C LEU A 110 -4.65 0.51 3.00
N LYS A 111 -4.31 -0.23 1.95
CA LYS A 111 -5.30 -0.81 1.03
C LYS A 111 -6.25 -1.76 1.76
N MET A 112 -5.74 -2.65 2.61
CA MET A 112 -6.61 -3.55 3.40
C MET A 112 -7.53 -2.77 4.35
N ARG A 113 -7.10 -1.64 4.90
CA ARG A 113 -7.95 -0.77 5.73
C ARG A 113 -9.06 -0.11 4.92
N TYR A 114 -8.71 0.43 3.76
CA TYR A 114 -9.65 0.99 2.80
C TYR A 114 -10.69 -0.06 2.38
N ASP A 115 -10.26 -1.22 1.89
CA ASP A 115 -11.14 -2.29 1.42
C ASP A 115 -12.10 -2.75 2.55
N ARG A 116 -11.59 -2.91 3.78
CA ARG A 116 -12.42 -3.26 4.96
C ARG A 116 -13.44 -2.19 5.30
N CYS A 117 -13.05 -0.91 5.26
CA CYS A 117 -13.96 0.19 5.55
C CYS A 117 -15.10 0.23 4.53
N MET A 118 -14.77 0.12 3.24
CA MET A 118 -15.73 0.15 2.14
C MET A 118 -16.72 -1.01 2.23
N VAL A 119 -16.24 -2.22 2.52
CA VAL A 119 -17.11 -3.40 2.68
C VAL A 119 -18.01 -3.27 3.91
N TYR A 120 -17.48 -2.76 5.02
CA TYR A 120 -18.25 -2.64 6.27
C TYR A 120 -19.36 -1.58 6.18
N ASN A 121 -19.08 -0.44 5.55
CA ASN A 121 -20.02 0.67 5.46
C ASN A 121 -20.90 0.65 4.21
N PHE A 122 -20.77 -0.36 3.33
CA PHE A 122 -21.61 -0.48 2.15
C PHE A 122 -23.10 -0.55 2.54
N PRO A 123 -23.98 0.31 1.98
CA PRO A 123 -23.83 1.12 0.76
C PRO A 123 -23.40 2.59 0.97
N ASN A 124 -23.16 3.05 2.20
CA ASN A 124 -22.79 4.44 2.50
C ASN A 124 -21.29 4.58 2.82
N PRO A 125 -20.43 4.91 1.83
CA PRO A 125 -18.99 4.99 2.04
C PRO A 125 -18.51 6.26 2.79
N ALA A 126 -19.38 7.23 3.09
CA ALA A 126 -18.98 8.52 3.68
C ALA A 126 -18.04 8.43 4.90
N PRO A 127 -18.21 7.47 5.85
CA PRO A 127 -17.29 7.32 6.98
C PRO A 127 -15.85 6.92 6.59
N CYS A 128 -15.62 6.44 5.37
CA CYS A 128 -14.33 5.94 4.90
C CYS A 128 -13.41 7.01 4.30
N ALA A 129 -13.83 8.29 4.29
CA ALA A 129 -13.05 9.40 3.74
C ALA A 129 -11.59 9.42 4.20
N GLN A 130 -11.34 9.27 5.51
CA GLN A 130 -9.97 9.26 6.04
C GLN A 130 -9.12 8.11 5.49
N THR A 131 -9.69 6.92 5.35
CA THR A 131 -8.93 5.76 4.83
C THR A 131 -8.60 5.89 3.35
N VAL A 132 -9.42 6.65 2.61
CA VAL A 132 -9.15 7.01 1.21
C VAL A 132 -8.02 8.01 1.14
N GLU A 133 -8.08 9.09 1.94
CA GLU A 133 -7.02 10.10 2.02
C GLU A 133 -5.65 9.46 2.36
N ASP A 134 -5.60 8.64 3.40
CA ASP A 134 -4.37 7.98 3.86
C ASP A 134 -3.76 7.11 2.75
N LEU A 135 -4.61 6.38 2.01
CA LEU A 135 -4.17 5.50 0.92
C LEU A 135 -3.64 6.30 -0.27
N GLU A 136 -4.39 7.33 -0.69
CA GLU A 136 -4.04 8.17 -1.82
C GLU A 136 -2.74 8.95 -1.60
N GLU A 137 -2.59 9.55 -0.42
CA GLU A 137 -1.36 10.27 -0.04
C GLU A 137 -0.16 9.33 0.00
N ALA A 138 -0.31 8.14 0.60
CA ALA A 138 0.77 7.17 0.68
C ALA A 138 1.16 6.63 -0.71
N ASP A 139 0.19 6.32 -1.57
CA ASP A 139 0.43 5.85 -2.95
C ASP A 139 1.16 6.92 -3.77
N LEU A 140 0.74 8.19 -3.65
CA LEU A 140 1.43 9.32 -4.28
C LEU A 140 2.88 9.45 -3.79
N ASN A 141 3.10 9.44 -2.48
CA ASN A 141 4.43 9.54 -1.89
C ASN A 141 5.34 8.38 -2.32
N PHE A 142 4.79 7.17 -2.39
CA PHE A 142 5.49 6.00 -2.89
C PHE A 142 5.89 6.17 -4.37
N PHE A 143 4.98 6.64 -5.22
CA PHE A 143 5.26 6.88 -6.64
C PHE A 143 6.28 8.00 -6.84
N ILE A 144 6.20 9.09 -6.06
CA ILE A 144 7.18 10.17 -6.10
C ILE A 144 8.58 9.63 -5.79
N LYS A 145 8.72 8.75 -4.78
CA LYS A 145 10.01 8.19 -4.38
C LYS A 145 10.53 7.11 -5.33
N TYR A 146 9.71 6.11 -5.66
CA TYR A 146 10.14 4.87 -6.34
C TYR A 146 9.66 4.73 -7.79
N GLY A 147 8.69 5.55 -8.22
CA GLY A 147 8.14 5.50 -9.58
C GLY A 147 9.20 5.85 -10.62
N GLU A 148 9.09 5.28 -11.83
CA GLU A 148 9.91 5.63 -13.00
C GLU A 148 11.43 5.44 -12.86
N LEU A 149 11.91 4.77 -11.81
CA LEU A 149 13.35 4.68 -11.56
C LEU A 149 14.15 3.80 -12.55
N GLY A 150 13.52 2.89 -13.31
CA GLY A 150 14.28 1.91 -14.11
C GLY A 150 14.50 0.58 -13.36
N SER A 151 14.63 -0.57 -14.01
CA SER A 151 14.73 -1.89 -13.33
C SER A 151 15.91 -2.03 -12.40
N GLU A 152 16.94 -1.29 -12.77
CA GLU A 152 18.22 -1.20 -12.10
C GLU A 152 18.26 0.03 -11.19
N GLY A 153 17.08 0.57 -10.85
CA GLY A 153 16.91 1.78 -10.07
C GLY A 153 17.59 1.67 -8.72
N ASP A 154 18.68 2.41 -8.57
CA ASP A 154 19.52 2.39 -7.38
C ASP A 154 19.21 3.58 -6.47
N VAL A 155 19.79 3.60 -5.26
CA VAL A 155 19.71 4.74 -4.33
C VAL A 155 20.23 6.01 -4.98
N LYS A 156 21.24 5.88 -5.84
CA LYS A 156 21.78 7.01 -6.61
C LYS A 156 20.73 7.62 -7.54
N ASP A 157 19.94 6.79 -8.21
CA ASP A 157 18.87 7.27 -9.09
C ASP A 157 17.74 7.93 -8.29
N ALA A 158 17.37 7.33 -7.15
CA ALA A 158 16.40 7.90 -6.22
C ALA A 158 16.83 9.29 -5.74
N TYR A 159 18.11 9.41 -5.38
CA TYR A 159 18.71 10.65 -4.92
C TYR A 159 18.78 11.72 -6.03
N MET A 160 19.11 11.34 -7.27
CA MET A 160 19.07 12.26 -8.41
C MET A 160 17.64 12.70 -8.75
N LYS A 161 16.65 11.79 -8.66
CA LYS A 161 15.24 12.13 -8.80
C LYS A 161 14.79 13.13 -7.74
N GLN A 162 15.17 12.92 -6.48
CA GLN A 162 14.89 13.84 -5.38
C GLN A 162 15.50 15.23 -5.66
N LYS A 163 16.75 15.30 -6.10
CA LYS A 163 17.39 16.57 -6.49
C LYS A 163 16.66 17.26 -7.62
N HIS A 164 16.30 16.52 -8.67
CA HIS A 164 15.56 17.06 -9.80
C HIS A 164 14.23 17.68 -9.33
N ARG A 165 13.49 16.97 -8.49
CA ARG A 165 12.24 17.45 -7.89
C ARG A 165 12.46 18.76 -7.12
N LEU A 166 13.43 18.81 -6.20
CA LEU A 166 13.69 20.02 -5.41
C LEU A 166 14.08 21.23 -6.27
N ILE A 167 14.87 21.01 -7.33
CA ILE A 167 15.23 22.07 -8.28
C ILE A 167 14.00 22.53 -9.07
N TRP A 168 13.13 21.60 -9.48
CA TRP A 168 11.91 21.89 -10.22
C TRP A 168 10.89 22.65 -9.36
N GLU A 169 10.67 22.24 -8.11
CA GLU A 169 9.77 22.91 -7.16
C GLU A 169 10.23 24.34 -6.87
N ARG A 170 11.54 24.54 -6.72
CA ARG A 170 12.11 25.89 -6.56
C ARG A 170 11.89 26.80 -7.79
N ARG A 171 11.77 26.22 -8.99
CA ARG A 171 11.59 26.98 -10.24
C ARG A 171 10.13 27.27 -10.56
N ASN A 172 9.19 26.50 -10.01
CA ASN A 172 7.76 26.58 -10.36
C ASN A 172 6.89 26.70 -9.09
N PRO A 173 6.98 27.82 -8.35
CA PRO A 173 6.15 28.03 -7.17
C PRO A 173 4.66 28.09 -7.50
N GLU A 174 4.25 28.67 -8.64
CA GLU A 174 2.82 28.79 -9.00
C GLU A 174 2.13 27.43 -9.13
N ILE A 175 2.82 26.43 -9.69
CA ILE A 175 2.25 25.08 -9.86
C ILE A 175 2.09 24.38 -8.49
N MET A 176 2.96 24.68 -7.54
CA MET A 176 2.88 24.11 -6.20
C MET A 176 1.71 24.70 -5.40
N GLU A 177 1.45 25.99 -5.55
CA GLU A 177 0.28 26.65 -4.96
C GLU A 177 -1.02 26.10 -5.56
N GLU A 178 -1.09 25.96 -6.89
CA GLU A 178 -2.26 25.37 -7.56
C GLU A 178 -2.52 23.92 -7.10
N ARG A 179 -1.45 23.11 -6.96
CA ARG A 179 -1.56 21.75 -6.44
C ARG A 179 -2.08 21.72 -5.00
N ALA A 180 -1.63 22.66 -4.15
CA ALA A 180 -2.09 22.75 -2.78
C ALA A 180 -3.58 23.14 -2.70
N GLN A 181 -4.05 24.04 -3.58
CA GLN A 181 -5.47 24.39 -3.69
C GLN A 181 -6.32 23.18 -4.09
N LYS A 182 -5.92 22.48 -5.17
CA LYS A 182 -6.61 21.25 -5.62
C LYS A 182 -6.67 20.18 -4.52
N TYR A 183 -5.59 20.02 -3.75
CA TYR A 183 -5.56 19.07 -2.63
C TYR A 183 -6.56 19.45 -1.53
N ALA A 184 -6.66 20.74 -1.20
CA ALA A 184 -7.64 21.22 -0.22
C ALA A 184 -9.08 20.98 -0.70
N GLU A 185 -9.37 21.28 -1.98
CA GLU A 185 -10.68 21.03 -2.60
C GLU A 185 -11.05 19.55 -2.56
N HIS A 186 -10.12 18.65 -2.91
CA HIS A 186 -10.33 17.20 -2.86
C HIS A 186 -10.63 16.71 -1.44
N LYS A 187 -9.91 17.23 -0.44
CA LYS A 187 -10.14 16.90 0.97
C LYS A 187 -11.54 17.34 1.43
N GLU A 188 -12.04 18.47 0.93
CA GLU A 188 -13.41 18.91 1.19
C GLU A 188 -14.44 18.01 0.49
N GLN A 189 -14.18 17.59 -0.75
CA GLN A 189 -15.05 16.66 -1.49
C GLN A 189 -15.16 15.30 -0.80
N LEU A 190 -14.03 14.74 -0.34
CA LEU A 190 -14.01 13.47 0.41
C LEU A 190 -14.82 13.57 1.72
N LYS A 191 -14.71 14.67 2.45
CA LYS A 191 -15.54 14.92 3.65
C LYS A 191 -17.04 15.00 3.33
N ASN A 192 -17.38 15.52 2.16
CA ASN A 192 -18.76 15.59 1.67
C ASN A 192 -19.27 14.24 1.12
N GLY A 193 -18.46 13.18 1.17
CA GLY A 193 -18.81 11.84 0.68
C GLY A 193 -18.75 11.70 -0.85
N GLN A 194 -18.12 12.64 -1.54
CA GLN A 194 -17.86 12.56 -2.97
C GLN A 194 -16.53 11.84 -3.18
N PHE A 195 -16.59 10.55 -3.50
CA PHE A 195 -15.42 9.74 -3.78
C PHE A 195 -15.08 9.82 -5.27
N ASP A 196 -14.24 10.78 -5.64
CA ASP A 196 -13.63 10.81 -6.97
C ASP A 196 -12.30 10.07 -6.97
N HIS A 197 -12.32 8.81 -7.40
CA HIS A 197 -11.11 7.99 -7.55
C HIS A 197 -10.17 8.46 -8.67
N SER A 198 -10.58 9.45 -9.48
CA SER A 198 -9.81 9.96 -10.62
C SER A 198 -8.90 11.14 -10.30
N PHE A 199 -9.07 11.78 -9.14
CA PHE A 199 -8.36 13.00 -8.74
C PHE A 199 -6.83 12.85 -8.77
N TRP A 200 -6.30 11.74 -8.23
CA TRP A 200 -4.86 11.46 -8.24
C TRP A 200 -4.38 10.70 -9.47
N LYS A 201 -5.28 9.97 -10.16
CA LYS A 201 -4.91 9.07 -11.26
C LYS A 201 -6.02 8.96 -12.30
N LYS A 202 -5.69 9.25 -13.56
CA LYS A 202 -6.46 8.77 -14.72
C LYS A 202 -6.21 7.25 -14.92
N GLY A 203 -6.73 6.41 -14.03
CA GLY A 203 -7.10 5.04 -14.40
C GLY A 203 -6.53 3.84 -13.63
N LEU A 204 -5.47 3.91 -12.81
CA LEU A 204 -4.95 2.70 -12.10
C LEU A 204 -4.17 3.01 -10.81
N PHE A 205 -4.47 2.31 -9.70
CA PHE A 205 -3.62 2.33 -8.49
C PHE A 205 -2.22 1.75 -8.77
N TYR A 206 -1.21 2.04 -7.94
CA TYR A 206 0.12 1.40 -8.09
C TYR A 206 0.00 -0.13 -8.05
N MET A 207 -0.92 -0.63 -7.22
CA MET A 207 -1.26 -2.04 -7.12
C MET A 207 -1.97 -2.60 -8.36
N ASP A 208 -2.67 -1.77 -9.15
CA ASP A 208 -3.27 -2.21 -10.41
C ASP A 208 -2.25 -2.22 -11.55
N LYS A 209 -1.25 -1.33 -11.54
CA LYS A 209 -0.11 -1.39 -12.49
C LYS A 209 0.64 -2.73 -12.38
N LYS A 210 0.69 -3.31 -11.18
CA LYS A 210 1.22 -4.66 -10.94
C LYS A 210 0.52 -5.75 -11.75
N ASN A 211 -0.74 -5.55 -12.18
CA ASN A 211 -1.47 -6.52 -12.99
C ASN A 211 -1.18 -6.41 -14.49
N TYR A 212 -0.50 -5.34 -14.93
CA TYR A 212 -0.07 -5.12 -16.33
C TYR A 212 1.43 -5.38 -16.52
N GLU A 213 2.15 -5.67 -15.45
CA GLU A 213 3.56 -6.05 -15.43
C GLU A 213 3.66 -7.51 -14.98
N ALA A 214 4.51 -8.31 -15.65
CA ALA A 214 4.61 -9.75 -15.44
C ALA A 214 4.92 -10.10 -13.96
N PRO A 215 4.48 -11.28 -13.47
CA PRO A 215 4.23 -11.50 -12.06
C PRO A 215 5.50 -11.81 -11.27
N TYR A 216 6.32 -10.82 -10.92
CA TYR A 216 7.44 -11.07 -10.00
C TYR A 216 7.66 -9.91 -9.03
N GLU A 217 7.60 -10.25 -7.76
CA GLU A 217 8.19 -9.56 -6.62
C GLU A 217 9.38 -8.64 -6.98
N PHE A 218 9.15 -7.33 -6.87
CA PHE A 218 10.16 -6.30 -6.62
C PHE A 218 11.24 -5.99 -7.68
N HIS A 219 11.31 -6.72 -8.80
CA HIS A 219 12.33 -6.48 -9.84
C HIS A 219 11.77 -6.60 -11.26
N LEU A 220 11.25 -5.48 -11.77
CA LEU A 220 11.27 -5.10 -13.18
C LEU A 220 10.81 -3.65 -13.22
N GLN A 221 11.74 -2.72 -13.39
CA GLN A 221 11.41 -1.28 -13.48
C GLN A 221 11.83 -0.67 -14.84
N LYS A 222 12.09 -1.46 -15.88
CA LYS A 222 12.29 -0.96 -17.25
C LYS A 222 11.12 -1.44 -18.10
N ALA A 223 10.61 -0.57 -18.96
CA ALA A 223 9.81 -1.03 -20.08
C ALA A 223 10.69 -1.89 -21.01
N LEU A 224 10.15 -3.00 -21.51
CA LEU A 224 10.91 -3.96 -22.31
C LEU A 224 11.34 -3.41 -23.70
N PHE A 225 10.84 -2.23 -24.09
CA PHE A 225 11.11 -1.63 -25.39
C PHE A 225 11.82 -0.27 -25.23
N GLU A 226 12.79 -0.01 -26.11
CA GLU A 226 13.70 1.13 -26.08
C GLU A 226 13.00 2.51 -26.25
N GLY A 227 11.70 2.51 -26.58
CA GLY A 227 10.85 3.70 -26.73
C GLY A 227 10.11 4.15 -25.46
N ASP A 228 10.09 3.37 -24.39
CA ASP A 228 9.39 3.68 -23.14
C ASP A 228 10.41 4.12 -22.06
N LYS A 229 11.29 5.08 -22.41
CA LYS A 229 12.08 5.78 -21.40
C LYS A 229 11.11 6.65 -20.58
N PRO A 230 11.21 6.68 -19.24
CA PRO A 230 10.42 7.65 -18.48
C PRO A 230 10.78 9.05 -18.98
N LEU A 231 9.78 9.92 -19.12
CA LEU A 231 9.93 11.26 -19.70
C LEU A 231 11.10 12.04 -19.09
N SER A 232 11.36 11.82 -17.79
CA SER A 232 12.47 12.38 -17.02
C SER A 232 13.88 11.98 -17.50
N LYS A 233 14.02 10.93 -18.31
CA LYS A 233 15.29 10.42 -18.85
C LYS A 233 15.41 10.56 -20.37
N ASP A 234 14.41 11.08 -21.07
CA ASP A 234 14.47 11.26 -22.53
C ASP A 234 14.96 12.67 -22.91
N TRP A 235 16.24 12.76 -23.29
CA TRP A 235 16.85 14.02 -23.67
C TRP A 235 16.31 14.58 -25.00
N GLU A 236 15.81 13.71 -25.89
CA GLU A 236 15.23 14.12 -27.18
C GLU A 236 13.89 14.83 -26.98
N TYR A 237 13.09 14.38 -26.00
CA TYR A 237 11.85 15.05 -25.62
C TYR A 237 12.11 16.47 -25.10
N TYR A 238 13.05 16.66 -24.16
CA TYR A 238 13.37 17.99 -23.65
C TYR A 238 13.94 18.93 -24.72
N LYS A 239 14.70 18.37 -25.66
CA LYS A 239 15.17 19.12 -26.83
C LYS A 239 14.01 19.60 -27.70
N LYS A 240 13.04 18.72 -28.00
CA LYS A 240 11.83 19.08 -28.76
C LYS A 240 10.94 20.10 -28.04
N VAL A 241 10.74 19.97 -26.73
CA VAL A 241 9.99 20.97 -25.93
C VAL A 241 10.70 22.33 -25.93
N SER A 242 12.05 22.34 -25.94
CA SER A 242 12.81 23.59 -26.03
C SER A 242 12.72 24.25 -27.40
N GLU A 243 12.56 23.44 -28.46
CA GLU A 243 12.43 23.90 -29.85
C GLU A 243 10.99 24.31 -30.18
N ASP A 244 9.99 23.63 -29.60
CA ASP A 244 8.57 23.84 -29.82
C ASP A 244 7.76 23.85 -28.49
N PRO A 245 7.36 25.04 -28.00
CA PRO A 245 6.53 25.20 -26.80
C PRO A 245 5.08 24.67 -26.95
N GLU A 246 4.60 24.36 -28.15
CA GLU A 246 3.26 23.81 -28.38
C GLU A 246 3.23 22.28 -28.35
N PHE A 247 4.38 21.62 -28.52
CA PHE A 247 4.52 20.17 -28.57
C PHE A 247 3.92 19.43 -27.34
N ASP A 248 4.08 19.99 -26.15
CA ASP A 248 3.58 19.37 -24.90
C ASP A 248 2.05 19.50 -24.73
N LYS A 249 1.44 20.52 -25.37
CA LYS A 249 -0.01 20.76 -25.27
C LYS A 249 -0.84 19.70 -25.99
N GLU A 250 -0.26 19.00 -26.97
CA GLU A 250 -0.93 17.95 -27.74
C GLU A 250 -0.87 16.58 -27.06
N GLN A 251 0.24 16.22 -26.41
CA GLN A 251 0.40 14.90 -25.77
C GLN A 251 -0.33 14.76 -24.44
N GLY A 252 -0.59 15.86 -23.71
CA GLY A 252 -1.31 15.84 -22.42
C GLY A 252 -2.76 15.34 -22.46
N LYS A 253 -3.31 15.01 -23.65
CA LYS A 253 -4.72 14.66 -23.85
C LYS A 253 -4.99 13.27 -24.41
N THR A 254 -3.99 12.50 -24.86
CA THR A 254 -4.22 11.24 -25.58
C THR A 254 -3.42 10.07 -25.04
N SER A 255 -3.74 9.63 -23.82
CA SER A 255 -3.46 8.25 -23.44
C SER A 255 -4.53 7.34 -24.05
N ASN A 256 -4.42 7.03 -25.34
CA ASN A 256 -5.24 5.96 -25.92
C ASN A 256 -4.72 4.64 -25.37
N VAL A 257 -5.48 4.07 -24.42
CA VAL A 257 -5.26 2.70 -23.97
C VAL A 257 -5.42 1.80 -25.20
N ARG A 258 -4.33 1.18 -25.66
CA ARG A 258 -4.43 0.04 -26.57
C ARG A 258 -4.98 -1.13 -25.76
N MET A 259 -6.30 -1.21 -25.73
CA MET A 259 -6.96 -2.47 -25.42
C MET A 259 -6.66 -3.43 -26.58
N TRP A 260 -6.35 -4.68 -26.21
CA TRP A 260 -6.78 -5.79 -27.06
C TRP A 260 -8.30 -5.74 -27.18
#